data_AF-A0A5C4W9Z9-F1
#
_entry.id   AF-A0A5C4W9Z9-F1
#
_cell.length_a   1.000
_cell.length_b   1.000
_cell.length_c   1.000
_cell.angle_alpha   90.00
_cell.angle_beta   90.00
_cell.angle_gamma   90.00
#
_symmetry.space_group_name_H-M   'P 1'
#
loop_
_entity.id
_entity.type
_entity.pdbx_description
1 polymer ?
#
loop_
_entity_poly.entity_id
_entity_poly.type
_entity_poly.pdbx_seq_one_letter_code
_entity_poly.pdbx_strand_id
1 'polypeptide(L)'
;MKVVLGVSGGIAAYKACELLRLFTESGHEVRVVPTREALKFVGAPTWAALSGHPVSAEVWDDVHEVPHVRIGKQADLVVVAPATADVLARAAHGLAGDLLTNTLLTATCPVVFAPAMHTEMWHHPATRANVATLRERGAVVIDPAVGRLTGVDTGPGRLPDPSEIFQVCVRVLRGRPRDLAGRKIVVSAGGTREAIDPVRYIGNRSSGLQGYALARTAVARGAEVTLVAANVSLPDPAGAKVVRVESAADLREAVLAATPGADVVVMAAAVADFRPETRHDTKIKKTDGEPAPIHLTKNPDILAELGALRRAARTSPAEAPSAPRPSVTGAVRGTTPQPVGALPGDGGPAGNGGGSGGQAAVRDGDLSGGPASARSDAASAGSVADAAPAARVPEASAPRPPYPQVIVGFAAETHDVLANGQAKLARKGCDLLVVNQVGEGLAFGTPGNAATVLVADGEPVEVPYAPKEDVADVVWDLVAARLA
;
A
#
# COMPACT_ATOMS: atom_id res chain seq x y z
N MET A 1 2.01 -9.32 -23.21
CA MET A 1 3.10 -9.61 -22.25
C MET A 1 2.82 -10.95 -21.60
N LYS A 2 3.89 -11.68 -21.24
CA LYS A 2 3.87 -13.00 -20.60
C LYS A 2 3.95 -12.84 -19.08
N VAL A 3 2.90 -13.24 -18.39
CA VAL A 3 2.79 -13.17 -16.93
C VAL A 3 2.88 -14.58 -16.36
N VAL A 4 3.73 -14.78 -15.36
CA VAL A 4 3.70 -15.99 -14.53
C VAL A 4 2.87 -15.70 -13.29
N LEU A 5 1.79 -16.47 -13.10
CA LEU A 5 1.00 -16.45 -11.87
C LEU A 5 1.42 -17.63 -10.99
N GLY A 6 2.29 -17.36 -10.02
CA GLY A 6 2.60 -18.27 -8.93
C GLY A 6 1.46 -18.36 -7.93
N VAL A 7 1.03 -19.57 -7.56
CA VAL A 7 -0.04 -19.76 -6.57
C VAL A 7 0.46 -20.65 -5.45
N SER A 8 0.44 -20.18 -4.21
CA SER A 8 0.86 -20.96 -3.05
C SER A 8 -0.32 -21.52 -2.25
N GLY A 9 -0.05 -22.53 -1.41
CA GLY A 9 -1.05 -23.26 -0.60
C GLY A 9 -1.65 -22.46 0.54
N GLY A 10 -2.54 -21.53 0.24
CA GLY A 10 -3.34 -20.80 1.23
C GLY A 10 -4.82 -20.75 0.85
N ILE A 11 -5.69 -20.54 1.84
CA ILE A 11 -7.15 -20.46 1.64
C ILE A 11 -7.55 -19.42 0.58
N ALA A 12 -6.76 -18.36 0.40
CA ALA A 12 -7.02 -17.32 -0.58
C ALA A 12 -6.67 -17.72 -2.04
N ALA A 13 -6.23 -18.95 -2.31
CA ALA A 13 -5.90 -19.42 -3.65
C ALA A 13 -7.07 -19.23 -4.65
N TYR A 14 -8.32 -19.44 -4.21
CA TYR A 14 -9.48 -19.24 -5.09
C TYR A 14 -9.62 -17.80 -5.61
N LYS A 15 -9.14 -16.80 -4.86
CA LYS A 15 -9.17 -15.40 -5.32
C LYS A 15 -8.18 -15.15 -6.46
N ALA A 16 -7.11 -15.94 -6.54
CA ALA A 16 -6.15 -15.83 -7.63
C ALA A 16 -6.76 -16.25 -8.98
N CYS A 17 -7.89 -16.98 -9.00
CA CYS A 17 -8.66 -17.24 -10.21
C CYS A 17 -9.21 -15.95 -10.84
N GLU A 18 -9.67 -15.01 -10.01
CA GLU A 18 -10.12 -13.70 -10.48
C GLU A 18 -8.94 -12.85 -10.98
N LEU A 19 -7.81 -12.87 -10.26
CA LEU A 19 -6.59 -12.21 -10.72
C LEU A 19 -6.12 -12.74 -12.08
N LEU A 20 -6.15 -14.06 -12.27
CA LEU A 20 -5.85 -14.71 -13.55
C LEU A 20 -6.76 -14.17 -14.66
N ARG A 21 -8.07 -14.07 -14.42
CA ARG A 21 -9.02 -13.51 -15.38
C ARG A 21 -8.74 -12.05 -15.70
N LEU A 22 -8.43 -11.22 -14.70
CA LEU A 22 -8.08 -9.82 -14.93
C LEU A 22 -6.89 -9.68 -15.88
N PHE A 23 -5.86 -10.52 -15.74
CA PHE A 23 -4.74 -10.55 -16.67
C PHE A 23 -5.13 -11.04 -18.08
N THR A 24 -5.84 -12.16 -18.19
CA THR A 24 -6.18 -12.73 -19.50
C THR A 24 -7.18 -11.85 -20.27
N GLU A 25 -8.19 -11.29 -19.60
CA GLU A 25 -9.16 -10.35 -20.18
C GLU A 25 -8.50 -9.03 -20.60
N SER A 26 -7.37 -8.68 -19.99
CA SER A 26 -6.54 -7.53 -20.40
C SER A 26 -5.54 -7.85 -21.52
N GLY A 27 -5.61 -9.05 -22.11
CA GLY A 27 -4.78 -9.47 -23.25
C GLY A 27 -3.39 -9.98 -22.88
N HIS A 28 -3.12 -10.30 -21.61
CA HIS A 28 -1.87 -10.93 -21.19
C HIS A 28 -1.90 -12.45 -21.39
N GLU A 29 -0.78 -13.02 -21.81
CA GLU A 29 -0.57 -14.47 -21.82
C GLU A 29 -0.16 -14.89 -20.40
N VAL A 30 -0.93 -15.78 -19.75
CA VAL A 30 -0.69 -16.10 -18.34
C VAL A 30 -0.35 -17.57 -18.16
N ARG A 31 0.84 -17.88 -17.64
CA ARG A 31 1.21 -19.23 -17.21
C ARG A 31 1.04 -19.36 -15.70
N VAL A 32 0.17 -20.26 -15.25
CA VAL A 32 -0.02 -20.54 -13.82
C VAL A 32 1.02 -21.57 -13.35
N VAL A 33 1.73 -21.27 -12.26
CA VAL A 33 2.71 -22.15 -11.63
C VAL A 33 2.34 -22.34 -10.16
N PRO A 34 1.45 -23.29 -9.85
CA PRO A 34 1.03 -23.56 -8.48
C PRO A 34 2.09 -24.36 -7.70
N THR A 35 2.10 -24.26 -6.37
CA THR A 35 2.73 -25.27 -5.53
C THR A 35 1.83 -26.50 -5.40
N ARG A 36 2.39 -27.64 -4.97
CA ARG A 36 1.61 -28.86 -4.71
C ARG A 36 0.47 -28.62 -3.71
N GLU A 37 0.72 -27.76 -2.71
CA GLU A 37 -0.24 -27.39 -1.68
C GLU A 37 -1.36 -26.51 -2.22
N ALA A 38 -1.07 -25.63 -3.19
CA ALA A 38 -2.09 -24.82 -3.85
C ALA A 38 -3.13 -25.68 -4.59
N LEU A 39 -2.68 -26.79 -5.19
CA LEU A 39 -3.55 -27.73 -5.89
C LEU A 39 -4.56 -28.45 -4.98
N LYS A 40 -4.36 -28.43 -3.65
CA LYS A 40 -5.33 -28.93 -2.66
C LYS A 40 -6.49 -27.96 -2.41
N PHE A 41 -6.31 -26.67 -2.73
CA PHE A 41 -7.36 -25.65 -2.61
C PHE A 41 -8.11 -25.45 -3.93
N VAL A 42 -7.37 -25.36 -5.04
CA VAL A 42 -7.94 -25.20 -6.39
C VAL A 42 -7.21 -26.12 -7.35
N GLY A 43 -7.93 -27.05 -7.96
CA GLY A 43 -7.35 -28.08 -8.81
C GLY A 43 -6.81 -27.54 -10.14
N ALA A 44 -5.82 -28.25 -10.70
CA ALA A 44 -5.19 -27.96 -11.98
C ALA A 44 -6.16 -27.69 -13.15
N PRO A 45 -7.33 -28.37 -13.28
CA PRO A 45 -8.27 -28.09 -14.37
C PRO A 45 -8.80 -26.66 -14.38
N THR A 46 -9.01 -26.04 -13.22
CA THR A 46 -9.47 -24.64 -13.15
C THR A 46 -8.41 -23.69 -13.69
N TRP A 47 -7.15 -23.89 -13.28
CA TRP A 47 -6.03 -23.09 -13.73
C TRP A 47 -5.79 -23.23 -15.24
N ALA A 48 -5.82 -24.47 -15.74
CA ALA A 48 -5.64 -24.74 -17.16
C ALA A 48 -6.78 -24.14 -18.01
N ALA A 49 -8.03 -24.27 -17.57
CA ALA A 49 -9.19 -23.72 -18.28
C ALA A 49 -9.19 -22.19 -18.33
N LEU A 50 -8.84 -21.52 -17.22
CA LEU A 50 -8.84 -20.05 -17.15
C LEU A 50 -7.63 -19.42 -17.85
N SER A 51 -6.48 -20.10 -17.87
CA SER A 51 -5.26 -19.60 -18.52
C SER A 51 -5.16 -19.97 -19.99
N GLY A 52 -5.76 -21.09 -20.41
CA GLY A 52 -5.55 -21.67 -21.74
C GLY A 52 -4.21 -22.39 -21.90
N HIS A 53 -3.46 -22.62 -20.81
CA HIS A 53 -2.13 -23.25 -20.83
C HIS A 53 -2.06 -24.48 -19.92
N PRO A 54 -1.14 -25.44 -20.18
CA PRO A 54 -0.85 -26.52 -19.24
C PRO A 54 -0.38 -25.99 -17.88
N VAL A 55 -0.70 -26.72 -16.81
CA VAL A 55 -0.39 -26.34 -15.42
C VAL A 55 0.24 -27.53 -14.71
N SER A 56 1.42 -27.32 -14.14
CA SER A 56 2.12 -28.30 -13.30
C SER A 56 2.76 -27.62 -12.09
N ALA A 57 2.89 -28.37 -11.00
CA ALA A 57 3.68 -27.99 -9.82
C ALA A 57 5.08 -28.63 -9.84
N GLU A 58 5.35 -29.55 -10.78
CA GLU A 58 6.50 -30.43 -10.80
C GLU A 58 7.60 -29.92 -11.74
N VAL A 59 8.85 -29.99 -11.30
CA VAL A 59 10.02 -29.68 -12.13
C VAL A 59 10.27 -30.76 -13.20
N TRP A 60 9.76 -31.97 -12.94
CA TRP A 60 10.01 -33.17 -13.73
C TRP A 60 8.98 -33.42 -14.84
N ASP A 61 7.94 -32.59 -14.91
CA ASP A 61 7.00 -32.63 -16.03
C ASP A 61 7.63 -31.88 -17.22
N ASP A 62 7.45 -32.42 -18.43
CA ASP A 62 7.91 -31.82 -19.68
C ASP A 62 9.41 -31.39 -19.68
N VAL A 63 10.29 -32.18 -19.03
CA VAL A 63 11.72 -31.84 -18.85
C VAL A 63 12.45 -31.51 -20.15
N HIS A 64 12.05 -32.12 -21.26
CA HIS A 64 12.60 -31.83 -22.59
C HIS A 64 12.39 -30.37 -23.04
N GLU A 65 11.40 -29.66 -22.47
CA GLU A 65 11.18 -28.22 -22.67
C GLU A 65 11.92 -27.34 -21.66
N VAL A 66 12.59 -27.94 -20.67
CA VAL A 66 13.32 -27.27 -19.58
C VAL A 66 12.47 -26.18 -18.88
N PRO A 67 11.24 -26.51 -18.41
CA PRO A 67 10.27 -25.52 -17.96
C PRO A 67 10.76 -24.69 -16.76
N HIS A 68 11.51 -25.30 -15.84
CA HIS A 68 12.03 -24.65 -14.63
C HIS A 68 13.00 -23.48 -14.89
N VAL A 69 13.58 -23.39 -16.10
CA VAL A 69 14.35 -22.22 -16.57
C VAL A 69 13.55 -21.40 -17.56
N ARG A 70 12.91 -22.06 -18.53
CA ARG A 70 12.25 -21.40 -19.66
C ARG A 70 11.12 -20.48 -19.20
N ILE A 71 10.31 -20.92 -18.23
CA ILE A 71 9.17 -20.14 -17.73
C ILE A 71 9.65 -18.81 -17.13
N GLY A 72 10.67 -18.85 -16.25
CA GLY A 72 11.22 -17.64 -15.62
C GLY A 72 11.87 -16.69 -16.62
N LYS A 73 12.70 -17.22 -17.55
CA LYS A 73 13.40 -16.40 -18.56
C LYS A 73 12.48 -15.70 -19.55
N GLN A 74 11.31 -16.26 -19.83
CA GLN A 74 10.36 -15.73 -20.82
C GLN A 74 9.29 -14.83 -20.20
N ALA A 75 9.23 -14.73 -18.87
CA ALA A 75 8.24 -13.91 -18.19
C ALA A 75 8.61 -12.42 -18.28
N ASP A 76 7.62 -11.57 -18.56
CA ASP A 76 7.70 -10.11 -18.41
C ASP A 76 7.37 -9.67 -16.96
N LEU A 77 6.67 -10.52 -16.22
CA LEU A 77 6.32 -10.34 -14.80
C LEU A 77 6.11 -11.71 -14.14
N VAL A 78 6.59 -11.86 -12.91
CA VAL A 78 6.15 -12.93 -12.01
C VAL A 78 5.31 -12.32 -10.88
N VAL A 79 4.10 -12.81 -10.68
CA VAL A 79 3.25 -12.46 -9.53
C VAL A 79 2.93 -13.72 -8.72
N VAL A 80 3.15 -13.68 -7.40
CA VAL A 80 2.80 -14.78 -6.49
C VAL A 80 1.61 -14.37 -5.63
N ALA A 81 0.45 -14.99 -5.88
CA ALA A 81 -0.81 -14.66 -5.22
C ALA A 81 -1.67 -15.93 -4.99
N PRO A 82 -2.04 -16.25 -3.73
CA PRO A 82 -1.41 -15.73 -2.52
C PRO A 82 0.06 -16.14 -2.44
N ALA A 83 0.87 -15.34 -1.76
CA ALA A 83 2.20 -15.73 -1.28
C ALA A 83 2.10 -16.09 0.22
N THR A 84 2.17 -17.38 0.55
CA THR A 84 2.18 -17.85 1.94
C THR A 84 3.51 -17.52 2.60
N ALA A 85 3.55 -17.54 3.94
CA ALA A 85 4.78 -17.36 4.69
C ALA A 85 5.88 -18.36 4.29
N ASP A 86 5.50 -19.60 3.93
CA ASP A 86 6.41 -20.63 3.41
C ASP A 86 7.08 -20.20 2.10
N VAL A 87 6.29 -19.79 1.09
CA VAL A 87 6.85 -19.37 -0.20
C VAL A 87 7.69 -18.11 -0.06
N LEU A 88 7.29 -17.16 0.80
CA LEU A 88 8.13 -15.99 1.11
C LEU A 88 9.46 -16.39 1.74
N ALA A 89 9.45 -17.35 2.68
CA ALA A 89 10.68 -17.86 3.29
C ALA A 89 11.58 -18.56 2.27
N ARG A 90 11.02 -19.45 1.44
CA ARG A 90 11.79 -20.15 0.40
C ARG A 90 12.39 -19.19 -0.62
N ALA A 91 11.61 -18.21 -1.08
CA ALA A 91 12.09 -17.18 -2.00
C ALA A 91 13.19 -16.31 -1.37
N ALA A 92 13.01 -15.88 -0.12
CA ALA A 92 14.01 -15.06 0.59
C ALA A 92 15.34 -15.79 0.81
N HIS A 93 15.32 -17.12 0.94
CA HIS A 93 16.52 -17.94 1.17
C HIS A 93 17.05 -18.62 -0.10
N GLY A 94 16.43 -18.39 -1.26
CA GLY A 94 16.85 -19.00 -2.53
C GLY A 94 16.66 -20.52 -2.59
N LEU A 95 15.66 -21.06 -1.90
CA LEU A 95 15.33 -22.48 -1.91
C LEU A 95 14.53 -22.82 -3.16
N ALA A 96 14.96 -23.83 -3.93
CA ALA A 96 14.40 -24.18 -5.25
C ALA A 96 13.83 -25.60 -5.29
N GLY A 97 12.88 -25.90 -4.39
CA GLY A 97 12.35 -27.26 -4.18
C GLY A 97 11.18 -27.65 -5.10
N ASP A 98 10.59 -26.70 -5.82
CA ASP A 98 9.45 -26.94 -6.72
C ASP A 98 9.52 -26.05 -7.97
N LEU A 99 8.59 -26.21 -8.92
CA LEU A 99 8.60 -25.46 -10.17
C LEU A 99 8.48 -23.95 -9.94
N LEU A 100 7.65 -23.52 -8.98
CA LEU A 100 7.46 -22.11 -8.66
C LEU A 100 8.75 -21.47 -8.16
N THR A 101 9.40 -22.09 -7.17
CA THR A 101 10.63 -21.55 -6.58
C THR A 101 11.83 -21.59 -7.52
N ASN A 102 11.92 -22.58 -8.41
CA ASN A 102 12.89 -22.56 -9.51
C ASN A 102 12.60 -21.42 -10.51
N THR A 103 11.33 -21.21 -10.83
CA THR A 103 10.90 -20.10 -11.71
C THR A 103 11.29 -18.74 -11.11
N LEU A 104 11.14 -18.58 -9.78
CA LEU A 104 11.53 -17.35 -9.08
C LEU A 104 13.04 -17.07 -9.15
N LEU A 105 13.89 -18.10 -9.05
CA LEU A 105 15.35 -17.93 -9.17
C LEU A 105 15.82 -17.65 -10.60
N THR A 106 15.05 -18.07 -11.60
CA THR A 106 15.42 -17.93 -13.03
C THR A 106 14.82 -16.69 -13.67
N ALA A 107 13.82 -16.07 -13.04
CA ALA A 107 13.20 -14.84 -13.50
C ALA A 107 14.17 -13.66 -13.42
N THR A 108 14.30 -12.94 -14.52
CA THR A 108 15.06 -11.67 -14.61
C THR A 108 14.13 -10.46 -14.71
N CYS A 109 12.82 -10.69 -14.80
CA CYS A 109 11.79 -9.66 -14.81
C CYS A 109 11.37 -9.28 -13.38
N PRO A 110 10.58 -8.20 -13.22
CA PRO A 110 10.05 -7.83 -11.91
C PRO A 110 9.23 -8.95 -11.25
N VAL A 111 9.38 -9.08 -9.93
CA VAL A 111 8.65 -10.06 -9.12
C VAL A 111 7.75 -9.34 -8.11
N VAL A 112 6.47 -9.69 -8.10
CA VAL A 112 5.46 -9.17 -7.17
C VAL A 112 4.97 -10.29 -6.26
N PHE A 113 4.98 -10.07 -4.95
CA PHE A 113 4.37 -10.96 -3.97
C PHE A 113 3.13 -10.30 -3.38
N ALA A 114 2.02 -11.03 -3.34
CA ALA A 114 0.78 -10.64 -2.65
C ALA A 114 0.57 -11.59 -1.45
N PRO A 115 1.07 -11.23 -0.25
CA PRO A 115 1.03 -12.09 0.91
C PRO A 115 -0.41 -12.37 1.39
N ALA A 116 -0.64 -13.59 1.87
CA ALA A 116 -1.86 -13.93 2.60
C ALA A 116 -1.59 -14.98 3.68
N MET A 117 -1.92 -14.65 4.93
CA MET A 117 -1.69 -15.48 6.11
C MET A 117 -2.46 -14.93 7.33
N HIS A 118 -2.42 -15.63 8.46
CA HIS A 118 -2.95 -15.09 9.71
C HIS A 118 -2.10 -13.92 10.23
N THR A 119 -2.72 -13.03 11.01
CA THR A 119 -2.08 -11.83 11.57
C THR A 119 -0.78 -12.13 12.31
N GLU A 120 -0.77 -13.20 13.10
CA GLU A 120 0.36 -13.66 13.90
C GLU A 120 1.51 -14.09 12.99
N MET A 121 1.20 -14.79 11.90
CA MET A 121 2.20 -15.19 10.91
C MET A 121 2.77 -13.97 10.18
N TRP A 122 1.93 -12.97 9.86
CA TRP A 122 2.38 -11.74 9.21
C TRP A 122 3.32 -10.91 10.10
N HIS A 123 3.00 -10.80 11.39
CA HIS A 123 3.81 -10.06 12.35
C HIS A 123 5.01 -10.84 12.88
N HIS A 124 5.06 -12.16 12.66
CA HIS A 124 6.17 -12.98 13.12
C HIS A 124 7.51 -12.43 12.61
N PRO A 125 8.54 -12.28 13.48
CA PRO A 125 9.82 -11.66 13.11
C PRO A 125 10.48 -12.30 11.88
N ALA A 126 10.39 -13.62 11.72
CA ALA A 126 10.91 -14.31 10.54
C ALA A 126 10.21 -13.88 9.24
N THR A 127 8.88 -13.76 9.25
CA THR A 127 8.12 -13.29 8.08
C THR A 127 8.48 -11.85 7.75
N ARG A 128 8.58 -10.99 8.76
CA ARG A 128 8.98 -9.58 8.57
C ARG A 128 10.39 -9.46 8.00
N ALA A 129 11.33 -10.28 8.49
CA ALA A 129 12.69 -10.35 7.95
C ALA A 129 12.70 -10.83 6.49
N ASN A 130 11.94 -11.88 6.15
CA ASN A 130 11.83 -12.37 4.78
C ASN A 130 11.27 -11.32 3.83
N VAL A 131 10.20 -10.61 4.24
CA VAL A 131 9.61 -9.51 3.47
C VAL A 131 10.62 -8.38 3.26
N ALA A 132 11.38 -8.01 4.30
CA ALA A 132 12.43 -7.01 4.19
C ALA A 132 13.52 -7.43 3.19
N THR A 133 14.04 -8.66 3.31
CA THR A 133 15.03 -9.24 2.40
C THR A 133 14.55 -9.26 0.95
N LEU A 134 13.29 -9.66 0.71
CA LEU A 134 12.72 -9.68 -0.64
C LEU A 134 12.62 -8.27 -1.23
N ARG A 135 12.17 -7.29 -0.43
CA ARG A 135 12.10 -5.88 -0.85
C ARG A 135 13.48 -5.31 -1.13
N GLU A 136 14.47 -5.61 -0.29
CA GLU A 136 15.87 -5.20 -0.49
C GLU A 136 16.45 -5.75 -1.80
N ARG A 137 16.09 -6.98 -2.16
CA ARG A 137 16.48 -7.62 -3.43
C ARG A 137 15.67 -7.16 -4.64
N GLY A 138 14.83 -6.13 -4.50
CA GLY A 138 14.09 -5.51 -5.60
C GLY A 138 12.71 -6.10 -5.87
N ALA A 139 12.25 -7.10 -5.11
CA ALA A 139 10.88 -7.61 -5.26
C ALA A 139 9.85 -6.63 -4.68
N VAL A 140 8.69 -6.54 -5.32
CA VAL A 140 7.56 -5.77 -4.81
C VAL A 140 6.73 -6.68 -3.92
N VAL A 141 6.79 -6.48 -2.60
CA VAL A 141 5.91 -7.19 -1.66
C VAL A 141 4.78 -6.26 -1.24
N ILE A 142 3.55 -6.56 -1.68
CA ILE A 142 2.33 -5.82 -1.34
C ILE A 142 2.01 -6.04 0.14
N ASP A 143 1.62 -5.00 0.87
CA ASP A 143 1.12 -5.19 2.24
C ASP A 143 -0.27 -5.84 2.20
N PRO A 144 -0.57 -6.81 3.08
CA PRO A 144 -1.87 -7.47 3.06
C PRO A 144 -2.98 -6.50 3.44
N ALA A 145 -4.20 -6.81 3.00
CA ALA A 145 -5.38 -6.12 3.47
C ALA A 145 -5.65 -6.40 4.95
N VAL A 146 -6.36 -5.48 5.60
CA VAL A 146 -6.88 -5.63 6.96
C VAL A 146 -8.34 -6.04 6.87
N GLY A 147 -8.76 -6.99 7.71
CA GLY A 147 -10.15 -7.38 7.81
C GLY A 147 -10.33 -8.74 8.45
N ARG A 148 -11.56 -9.27 8.35
CA ARG A 148 -11.85 -10.62 8.83
C ARG A 148 -11.03 -11.66 8.05
N LEU A 149 -10.35 -12.53 8.79
CA LEU A 149 -9.61 -13.67 8.28
C LEU A 149 -10.50 -14.92 8.29
N THR A 150 -9.94 -16.11 8.37
CA THR A 150 -10.72 -17.32 8.62
C THR A 150 -11.22 -17.34 10.07
N GLY A 151 -12.51 -17.61 10.29
CA GLY A 151 -13.10 -17.64 11.63
C GLY A 151 -13.50 -16.26 12.16
N VAL A 152 -13.19 -15.99 13.43
CA VAL A 152 -13.56 -14.74 14.15
C VAL A 152 -12.47 -13.68 14.11
N ASP A 153 -11.24 -14.04 13.75
CA ASP A 153 -10.08 -13.17 13.81
C ASP A 153 -10.17 -12.04 12.78
N THR A 154 -9.72 -10.85 13.17
CA THR A 154 -9.67 -9.66 12.33
C THR A 154 -8.31 -8.98 12.50
N GLY A 155 -7.64 -8.68 11.39
CA GLY A 155 -6.32 -8.06 11.40
C GLY A 155 -5.68 -8.01 10.02
N PRO A 156 -4.42 -7.53 9.92
CA PRO A 156 -3.66 -7.59 8.69
C PRO A 156 -3.31 -9.05 8.34
N GLY A 157 -3.29 -9.39 7.06
CA GLY A 157 -2.93 -10.73 6.59
C GLY A 157 -3.89 -11.28 5.55
N ARG A 158 -5.03 -10.62 5.33
CA ARG A 158 -5.96 -10.95 4.26
C ARG A 158 -5.31 -10.65 2.91
N LEU A 159 -5.46 -11.56 1.94
CA LEU A 159 -5.05 -11.27 0.57
C LEU A 159 -5.76 -9.99 0.10
N PRO A 160 -5.02 -8.99 -0.46
CA PRO A 160 -5.62 -7.84 -1.11
C PRO A 160 -6.64 -8.25 -2.17
N ASP A 161 -7.54 -7.33 -2.53
CA ASP A 161 -8.50 -7.61 -3.59
C ASP A 161 -7.75 -7.91 -4.91
N PRO A 162 -8.20 -8.89 -5.72
CA PRO A 162 -7.55 -9.20 -7.00
C PRO A 162 -7.36 -7.97 -7.90
N SER A 163 -8.31 -7.04 -7.90
CA SER A 163 -8.19 -5.79 -8.66
C SER A 163 -7.01 -4.92 -8.16
N GLU A 164 -6.77 -4.87 -6.86
CA GLU A 164 -5.64 -4.12 -6.27
C GLU A 164 -4.30 -4.74 -6.64
N ILE A 165 -4.20 -6.08 -6.57
CA ILE A 165 -2.98 -6.80 -6.98
C ILE A 165 -2.71 -6.57 -8.46
N PHE A 166 -3.75 -6.67 -9.29
CA PHE A 166 -3.65 -6.43 -10.73
C PHE A 166 -3.13 -5.01 -11.04
N GLN A 167 -3.63 -3.97 -10.35
CA GLN A 167 -3.16 -2.60 -10.56
C GLN A 167 -1.68 -2.42 -10.20
N VAL A 168 -1.22 -3.01 -9.09
CA VAL A 168 0.22 -2.99 -8.74
C VAL A 168 1.03 -3.66 -9.86
N CYS A 169 0.57 -4.80 -10.36
CA CYS A 169 1.26 -5.56 -11.41
C CYS A 169 1.33 -4.81 -12.74
N VAL A 170 0.23 -4.22 -13.21
CA VAL A 170 0.19 -3.40 -14.43
C VAL A 170 1.16 -2.23 -14.33
N ARG A 171 1.22 -1.59 -13.16
CA ARG A 171 2.14 -0.47 -12.91
C ARG A 171 3.61 -0.90 -12.99
N VAL A 172 3.94 -2.05 -12.42
CA VAL A 172 5.27 -2.68 -12.50
C VAL A 172 5.62 -3.03 -13.94
N LEU A 173 4.69 -3.64 -14.70
CA LEU A 173 4.86 -3.96 -16.12
C LEU A 173 5.10 -2.71 -16.99
N ARG A 174 4.47 -1.59 -16.65
CA ARG A 174 4.67 -0.29 -17.32
C ARG A 174 5.99 0.39 -16.94
N GLY A 175 6.83 -0.20 -16.08
CA GLY A 175 8.10 0.37 -15.63
C GLY A 175 7.96 1.65 -14.81
N ARG A 176 6.79 1.89 -14.21
CA ARG A 176 6.50 3.13 -13.47
C ARG A 176 7.21 3.12 -12.09
N PRO A 177 7.91 4.21 -11.70
CA PRO A 177 8.71 4.25 -10.47
C PRO A 177 7.84 4.25 -9.20
N ARG A 178 8.40 3.83 -8.05
CA ARG A 178 7.79 4.08 -6.71
C ARG A 178 8.16 5.48 -6.21
N ASP A 179 7.79 6.47 -7.01
CA ASP A 179 8.11 7.90 -6.85
C ASP A 179 7.50 8.57 -5.60
N LEU A 180 6.51 7.93 -4.98
CA LEU A 180 5.91 8.39 -3.71
C LEU A 180 6.47 7.65 -2.49
N ALA A 181 7.52 6.84 -2.63
CA ALA A 181 8.15 6.14 -1.52
C ALA A 181 8.56 7.09 -0.40
N GLY A 182 8.15 6.77 0.84
CA GLY A 182 8.47 7.55 2.05
C GLY A 182 7.62 8.81 2.26
N ARG A 183 6.73 9.16 1.31
CA ARG A 183 5.79 10.28 1.44
C ARG A 183 4.58 9.88 2.29
N LYS A 184 4.14 10.79 3.15
CA LYS A 184 2.88 10.68 3.92
C LYS A 184 1.77 11.41 3.20
N ILE A 185 0.69 10.70 2.89
CA ILE A 185 -0.41 11.21 2.08
C ILE A 185 -1.72 11.04 2.82
N VAL A 186 -2.51 12.11 2.88
CA VAL A 186 -3.90 12.07 3.37
C VAL A 186 -4.83 12.20 2.18
N VAL A 187 -5.79 11.29 2.06
CA VAL A 187 -6.83 11.32 1.01
C VAL A 187 -8.19 11.31 1.69
N SER A 188 -9.11 12.20 1.31
CA SER A 188 -10.52 12.06 1.67
C SER A 188 -11.33 11.46 0.53
N ALA A 189 -12.32 10.64 0.86
CA ALA A 189 -13.19 10.01 -0.13
C ALA A 189 -14.62 9.83 0.39
N GLY A 190 -15.58 9.69 -0.54
CA GLY A 190 -16.98 9.43 -0.21
C GLY A 190 -17.82 10.70 -0.13
N GLY A 191 -19.03 10.57 0.41
CA GLY A 191 -19.99 11.67 0.56
C GLY A 191 -20.41 11.83 2.01
N THR A 192 -20.45 13.05 2.53
CA THR A 192 -20.87 13.27 3.92
C THR A 192 -22.39 13.15 4.08
N ARG A 193 -22.83 12.82 5.30
CA ARG A 193 -24.23 12.70 5.71
C ARG A 193 -24.48 13.63 6.89
N GLU A 194 -25.35 14.60 6.67
CA GLU A 194 -25.69 15.62 7.66
C GLU A 194 -27.02 15.25 8.33
N ALA A 195 -26.95 14.79 9.58
CA ALA A 195 -28.10 14.25 10.29
C ALA A 195 -29.20 15.29 10.54
N ILE A 196 -30.43 14.94 10.15
CA ILE A 196 -31.65 15.66 10.52
C ILE A 196 -32.14 15.14 11.88
N ASP A 197 -32.12 13.81 12.02
CA ASP A 197 -32.45 13.07 13.23
C ASP A 197 -31.64 11.74 13.25
N PRO A 198 -31.80 10.82 14.21
CA PRO A 198 -31.00 9.59 14.25
C PRO A 198 -31.23 8.62 13.09
N VAL A 199 -32.21 8.86 12.22
CA VAL A 199 -32.62 7.96 11.13
C VAL A 199 -32.45 8.61 9.75
N ARG A 200 -32.63 9.92 9.66
CA ARG A 200 -32.62 10.69 8.41
C ARG A 200 -31.44 11.66 8.36
N TYR A 201 -30.92 11.81 7.15
CA TYR A 201 -29.82 12.73 6.87
C TYR A 201 -30.00 13.37 5.49
N ILE A 202 -29.31 14.48 5.28
CA ILE A 202 -29.04 15.06 3.97
C ILE A 202 -27.69 14.51 3.50
N GLY A 203 -27.63 13.96 2.29
CA GLY A 203 -26.40 13.38 1.74
C GLY A 203 -26.27 13.64 0.25
N ASN A 204 -25.18 13.16 -0.33
CA ASN A 204 -24.92 13.24 -1.75
C ASN A 204 -24.65 11.85 -2.36
N ARG A 205 -24.51 11.80 -3.70
CA ARG A 205 -24.41 10.55 -4.47
C ARG A 205 -22.97 10.07 -4.68
N SER A 206 -22.00 10.61 -3.93
CA SER A 206 -20.60 10.17 -4.07
C SER A 206 -20.45 8.71 -3.68
N SER A 207 -19.90 7.91 -4.61
CA SER A 207 -19.55 6.51 -4.34
C SER A 207 -18.20 6.35 -3.64
N GLY A 208 -17.40 7.42 -3.58
CA GLY A 208 -16.02 7.38 -3.07
C GLY A 208 -14.99 6.73 -4.01
N LEU A 209 -15.41 6.20 -5.16
CA LEU A 209 -14.53 5.44 -6.08
C LEU A 209 -13.27 6.20 -6.47
N GLN A 210 -13.37 7.50 -6.80
CA GLN A 210 -12.21 8.29 -7.22
C GLN A 210 -11.19 8.49 -6.10
N GLY A 211 -11.66 8.80 -4.88
CA GLY A 211 -10.76 8.94 -3.72
C GLY A 211 -10.11 7.62 -3.31
N TYR A 212 -10.85 6.50 -3.43
CA TYR A 212 -10.28 5.17 -3.22
C TYR A 212 -9.25 4.80 -4.29
N ALA A 213 -9.50 5.13 -5.57
CA ALA A 213 -8.52 4.95 -6.64
C ALA A 213 -7.24 5.74 -6.36
N LEU A 214 -7.35 7.02 -5.96
CA LEU A 214 -6.21 7.83 -5.54
C LEU A 214 -5.43 7.19 -4.39
N ALA A 215 -6.11 6.72 -3.35
CA ALA A 215 -5.48 6.07 -2.21
C ALA A 215 -4.74 4.78 -2.62
N ARG A 216 -5.38 3.91 -3.40
CA ARG A 216 -4.77 2.68 -3.93
C ARG A 216 -3.53 2.98 -4.78
N THR A 217 -3.63 3.92 -5.70
CA THR A 217 -2.52 4.30 -6.58
C THR A 217 -1.36 4.89 -5.79
N ALA A 218 -1.64 5.70 -4.75
CA ALA A 218 -0.61 6.21 -3.85
C ALA A 218 0.13 5.09 -3.10
N VAL A 219 -0.59 4.12 -2.54
CA VAL A 219 0.03 2.95 -1.89
C VAL A 219 0.87 2.16 -2.91
N ALA A 220 0.33 1.92 -4.12
CA ALA A 220 1.05 1.22 -5.18
C ALA A 220 2.35 1.94 -5.58
N ARG A 221 2.38 3.28 -5.52
CA ARG A 221 3.55 4.14 -5.73
C ARG A 221 4.47 4.27 -4.51
N GLY A 222 4.13 3.64 -3.38
CA GLY A 222 4.99 3.52 -2.20
C GLY A 222 4.73 4.50 -1.06
N ALA A 223 3.66 5.28 -1.14
CA ALA A 223 3.30 6.22 -0.08
C ALA A 223 2.77 5.53 1.18
N GLU A 224 2.95 6.18 2.32
CA GLU A 224 2.20 5.92 3.55
C GLU A 224 0.88 6.71 3.49
N VAL A 225 -0.24 5.99 3.36
CA VAL A 225 -1.55 6.61 3.07
C VAL A 225 -2.48 6.53 4.28
N THR A 226 -3.06 7.69 4.66
CA THR A 226 -4.26 7.76 5.51
C THR A 226 -5.45 8.14 4.64
N LEU A 227 -6.46 7.26 4.57
CA LEU A 227 -7.71 7.48 3.85
C LEU A 227 -8.82 7.83 4.84
N VAL A 228 -9.36 9.04 4.76
CA VAL A 228 -10.55 9.47 5.52
C VAL A 228 -11.80 9.24 4.66
N ALA A 229 -12.55 8.19 4.97
CA ALA A 229 -13.66 7.70 4.16
C ALA A 229 -15.03 8.04 4.77
N ALA A 230 -15.77 8.91 4.10
CA ALA A 230 -17.11 9.35 4.46
C ALA A 230 -18.20 8.46 3.82
N ASN A 231 -18.89 7.65 4.62
CA ASN A 231 -20.05 6.86 4.21
C ASN A 231 -19.84 5.94 2.98
N VAL A 232 -18.66 5.37 2.85
CA VAL A 232 -18.29 4.48 1.73
C VAL A 232 -18.40 3.01 2.12
N SER A 233 -18.94 2.16 1.23
CA SER A 233 -19.05 0.70 1.45
C SER A 233 -17.96 -0.10 0.73
N LEU A 234 -16.98 0.57 0.12
CA LEU A 234 -15.86 -0.05 -0.58
C LEU A 234 -14.91 -0.77 0.39
N PRO A 235 -14.28 -1.88 -0.03
CA PRO A 235 -13.20 -2.52 0.73
C PRO A 235 -12.06 -1.55 1.02
N ASP A 236 -11.49 -1.65 2.22
CA ASP A 236 -10.35 -0.83 2.60
C ASP A 236 -9.13 -1.14 1.71
N PRO A 237 -8.48 -0.13 1.11
CA PRO A 237 -7.28 -0.33 0.31
C PRO A 237 -6.19 -1.02 1.11
N ALA A 238 -5.65 -2.13 0.58
CA ALA A 238 -4.52 -2.79 1.22
C ALA A 238 -3.35 -1.81 1.42
N GLY A 239 -2.75 -1.81 2.61
CA GLY A 239 -1.64 -0.91 2.96
C GLY A 239 -2.01 0.52 3.34
N ALA A 240 -3.28 0.93 3.30
CA ALA A 240 -3.74 2.24 3.77
C ALA A 240 -4.30 2.17 5.21
N LYS A 241 -4.07 3.23 6.00
CA LYS A 241 -4.79 3.46 7.27
C LYS A 241 -6.13 4.11 6.95
N VAL A 242 -7.25 3.44 7.26
CA VAL A 242 -8.59 3.99 6.98
C VAL A 242 -9.24 4.56 8.24
N VAL A 243 -9.72 5.80 8.15
CA VAL A 243 -10.50 6.50 9.18
C VAL A 243 -11.91 6.70 8.66
N ARG A 244 -12.91 6.12 9.31
CA ARG A 244 -14.33 6.22 8.90
C ARG A 244 -14.98 7.42 9.56
N VAL A 245 -15.71 8.21 8.78
CA VAL A 245 -16.42 9.42 9.22
C VAL A 245 -17.83 9.47 8.63
N GLU A 246 -18.72 10.26 9.22
CA GLU A 246 -20.11 10.39 8.76
C GLU A 246 -20.40 11.80 8.21
N SER A 247 -20.17 12.84 9.01
CA SER A 247 -20.53 14.22 8.66
C SER A 247 -19.36 15.04 8.10
N ALA A 248 -19.64 16.22 7.56
CA ALA A 248 -18.61 17.19 7.19
C ALA A 248 -17.76 17.65 8.37
N ALA A 249 -18.33 17.72 9.57
CA ALA A 249 -17.60 18.08 10.79
C ALA A 249 -16.60 16.98 11.20
N ASP A 250 -17.04 15.72 11.18
CA ASP A 250 -16.16 14.57 11.45
C ASP A 250 -15.02 14.47 10.43
N LEU A 251 -15.36 14.68 9.15
CA LEU A 251 -14.39 14.69 8.07
C LEU A 251 -13.34 15.79 8.28
N ARG A 252 -13.77 17.00 8.67
CA ARG A 252 -12.87 18.10 8.99
C ARG A 252 -11.91 17.72 10.11
N GLU A 253 -12.44 17.23 11.22
CA GLU A 253 -11.62 16.84 12.38
C GLU A 253 -10.58 15.78 12.00
N ALA A 254 -11.01 14.72 11.33
CA ALA A 254 -10.13 13.62 10.94
C ALA A 254 -9.04 14.04 9.93
N VAL A 255 -9.39 14.86 8.93
CA VAL A 255 -8.43 15.38 7.96
C VAL A 255 -7.42 16.29 8.65
N LEU A 256 -7.86 17.23 9.48
CA LEU A 256 -6.97 18.14 10.20
C LEU A 256 -6.07 17.40 11.19
N ALA A 257 -6.57 16.36 11.86
CA ALA A 257 -5.76 15.53 12.75
C ALA A 257 -4.70 14.70 12.00
N ALA A 258 -4.96 14.31 10.75
CA ALA A 258 -4.02 13.56 9.91
C ALA A 258 -3.04 14.44 9.13
N THR A 259 -3.29 15.75 9.05
CA THR A 259 -2.52 16.71 8.25
C THR A 259 -1.10 16.98 8.78
N PRO A 260 -0.84 17.07 10.11
CA PRO A 260 0.50 17.30 10.63
C PRO A 260 1.54 16.29 10.13
N GLY A 261 2.57 16.78 9.45
CA GLY A 261 3.64 15.94 8.90
C GLY A 261 3.29 15.16 7.62
N ALA A 262 2.11 15.38 7.05
CA ALA A 262 1.77 14.91 5.71
C ALA A 262 2.53 15.72 4.65
N ASP A 263 2.97 15.06 3.59
CA ASP A 263 3.54 15.71 2.41
C ASP A 263 2.44 16.22 1.46
N VAL A 264 1.34 15.47 1.37
CA VAL A 264 0.22 15.75 0.45
C VAL A 264 -1.13 15.55 1.14
N VAL A 265 -2.08 16.46 0.89
CA VAL A 265 -3.50 16.25 1.21
C VAL A 265 -4.33 16.32 -0.07
N VAL A 266 -5.15 15.30 -0.32
CA VAL A 266 -6.08 15.21 -1.45
C VAL A 266 -7.51 15.23 -0.94
N MET A 267 -8.25 16.30 -1.24
CA MET A 267 -9.64 16.47 -0.85
C MET A 267 -10.58 16.00 -1.96
N ALA A 268 -10.76 14.68 -2.08
CA ALA A 268 -11.64 14.06 -3.09
C ALA A 268 -13.02 13.66 -2.54
N ALA A 269 -13.30 13.86 -1.25
CA ALA A 269 -14.64 13.67 -0.69
C ALA A 269 -15.62 14.74 -1.20
N ALA A 270 -16.85 14.34 -1.47
CA ALA A 270 -17.97 15.23 -1.71
C ALA A 270 -18.52 15.70 -0.35
N VAL A 271 -18.01 16.84 0.11
CA VAL A 271 -18.42 17.46 1.37
C VAL A 271 -19.72 18.22 1.16
N ALA A 272 -20.72 18.00 2.02
CA ALA A 272 -21.96 18.77 1.96
C ALA A 272 -21.70 20.24 2.34
N ASP A 273 -22.12 21.17 1.48
CA ASP A 273 -21.96 22.62 1.71
C ASP A 273 -22.81 23.15 2.88
N PHE A 274 -23.92 22.47 3.17
CA PHE A 274 -24.89 22.84 4.19
C PHE A 274 -25.26 21.66 5.07
N ARG A 275 -25.63 21.94 6.32
CA ARG A 275 -26.17 20.98 7.29
C ARG A 275 -27.48 21.51 7.90
N PRO A 276 -28.35 20.64 8.46
CA PRO A 276 -29.45 21.08 9.32
C PRO A 276 -28.94 21.98 10.45
N GLU A 277 -29.60 23.12 10.65
CA GLU A 277 -29.28 24.05 11.73
C GLU A 277 -29.56 23.44 13.10
N THR A 278 -30.67 22.69 13.19
CA THR A 278 -31.06 21.94 14.39
C THR A 278 -31.12 20.46 14.07
N ARG A 279 -30.39 19.65 14.85
CA ARG A 279 -30.51 18.19 14.84
C ARG A 279 -31.51 17.78 15.92
N HIS A 280 -32.45 16.90 15.58
CA HIS A 280 -33.35 16.31 16.57
C HIS A 280 -32.75 15.03 17.15
N ASP A 281 -32.81 14.85 18.47
CA ASP A 281 -32.32 13.62 19.13
C ASP A 281 -33.24 12.41 18.95
N THR A 282 -34.46 12.65 18.46
CA THR A 282 -35.45 11.60 18.18
C THR A 282 -35.97 11.73 16.77
N LYS A 283 -36.40 10.59 16.20
CA LYS A 283 -37.01 10.56 14.87
C LYS A 283 -38.23 11.50 14.86
N ILE A 284 -38.20 12.54 14.03
CA ILE A 284 -39.31 13.49 13.91
C ILE A 284 -40.56 12.69 13.50
N LYS A 285 -41.58 12.71 14.35
CA LYS A 285 -42.83 11.98 14.15
C LYS A 285 -43.68 12.68 13.09
N LYS A 286 -44.45 11.88 12.35
CA LYS A 286 -45.49 12.42 11.48
C LYS A 286 -46.59 13.03 12.35
N THR A 287 -46.97 14.26 12.05
CA THR A 287 -48.10 14.97 12.65
C THR A 287 -49.19 15.19 11.60
N ASP A 288 -50.40 15.52 12.03
CA ASP A 288 -51.54 15.74 11.12
C ASP A 288 -51.43 17.06 10.32
N GLY A 289 -50.60 18.00 10.77
CA GLY A 289 -50.29 19.25 10.06
C GLY A 289 -49.09 19.17 9.11
N GLU A 290 -48.85 20.26 8.37
CA GLU A 290 -47.68 20.37 7.50
C GLU A 290 -46.37 20.22 8.29
N PRO A 291 -45.37 19.49 7.75
CA PRO A 291 -44.09 19.32 8.42
C PRO A 291 -43.36 20.66 8.51
N ALA A 292 -42.77 20.95 9.68
CA ALA A 292 -41.91 22.11 9.84
C ALA A 292 -40.74 22.07 8.84
N PRO A 293 -40.38 23.21 8.21
CA PRO A 293 -39.22 23.27 7.32
C PRO A 293 -37.92 22.90 8.03
N ILE A 294 -36.99 22.28 7.30
CA ILE A 294 -35.63 22.04 7.78
C ILE A 294 -34.78 23.25 7.39
N HIS A 295 -34.41 24.07 8.38
CA HIS A 295 -33.50 25.19 8.19
C HIS A 295 -32.06 24.70 8.07
N LEU A 296 -31.28 25.30 7.17
CA LEU A 296 -29.91 24.89 6.86
C LEU A 296 -28.91 25.98 7.23
N THR A 297 -27.74 25.57 7.73
CA THR A 297 -26.58 26.43 7.97
C THR A 297 -25.35 25.90 7.23
N LYS A 298 -24.33 26.74 7.04
CA LYS A 298 -23.13 26.39 6.26
C LYS A 298 -22.22 25.42 7.02
N ASN A 299 -21.67 24.45 6.30
CA ASN A 299 -20.59 23.61 6.77
C ASN A 299 -19.22 24.29 6.65
N PRO A 300 -18.22 23.85 7.45
CA PRO A 300 -16.84 24.32 7.30
C PRO A 300 -16.27 23.99 5.92
N ASP A 301 -15.49 24.92 5.39
CA ASP A 301 -14.78 24.77 4.13
C ASP A 301 -13.38 24.19 4.39
N ILE A 302 -13.31 22.87 4.53
CA ILE A 302 -12.08 22.13 4.91
C ILE A 302 -10.91 22.46 3.97
N LEU A 303 -11.18 22.54 2.65
CA LEU A 303 -10.15 22.80 1.65
C LEU A 303 -9.59 24.23 1.78
N ALA A 304 -10.44 25.23 2.00
CA ALA A 304 -9.99 26.60 2.24
C ALA A 304 -9.25 26.74 3.58
N GLU A 305 -9.68 26.01 4.60
CA GLU A 305 -9.03 26.00 5.92
C GLU A 305 -7.61 25.42 5.83
N LEU A 306 -7.42 24.30 5.12
CA LEU A 306 -6.09 23.75 4.84
C LEU A 306 -5.19 24.76 4.11
N GLY A 307 -5.73 25.44 3.10
CA GLY A 307 -5.01 26.50 2.38
C GLY A 307 -4.62 27.68 3.28
N ALA A 308 -5.52 28.09 4.19
CA ALA A 308 -5.27 29.18 5.14
C ALA A 308 -4.21 28.80 6.19
N LEU A 309 -4.29 27.59 6.77
CA LEU A 309 -3.32 27.06 7.71
C LEU A 309 -1.92 26.99 7.09
N ARG A 310 -1.82 26.50 5.86
CA ARG A 310 -0.55 26.45 5.12
C ARG A 310 0.03 27.85 4.86
N ARG A 311 -0.80 28.83 4.48
CA ARG A 311 -0.35 30.21 4.30
C ARG A 311 0.16 30.82 5.60
N ALA A 312 -0.59 30.69 6.69
CA ALA A 312 -0.21 31.21 8.01
C ALA A 312 1.13 30.63 8.50
N ALA A 313 1.37 29.34 8.22
CA ALA A 313 2.62 28.67 8.55
C ALA A 313 3.82 29.19 7.76
N ARG A 314 3.64 29.48 6.46
CA ARG A 314 4.69 30.06 5.61
C ARG A 314 5.03 31.50 5.99
N THR A 315 4.09 32.23 6.60
CA THR A 315 4.28 33.63 7.01
C THR A 315 4.78 33.80 8.45
N SER A 316 4.76 32.74 9.26
CA SER A 316 5.25 32.80 10.64
C SER A 316 6.78 32.68 10.63
N PRO A 317 7.55 33.65 11.17
CA PRO A 317 8.99 33.50 11.31
C PRO A 317 9.28 32.26 12.17
N ALA A 318 10.23 31.43 11.77
CA ALA A 318 10.70 30.33 12.60
C ALA A 318 11.27 30.91 13.90
N GLU A 319 10.47 30.91 14.98
CA GLU A 319 10.95 31.20 16.31
C GLU A 319 11.84 30.04 16.73
N ALA A 320 13.15 30.25 16.62
CA ALA A 320 14.14 29.31 17.14
C ALA A 320 13.91 29.21 18.66
N PRO A 321 13.78 28.00 19.24
CA PRO A 321 13.68 27.86 20.68
C PRO A 321 15.01 28.32 21.30
N SER A 322 15.03 29.51 21.88
CA SER A 322 16.17 29.97 22.67
C SER A 322 16.21 29.17 23.97
N ALA A 323 17.07 28.17 24.03
CA ALA A 323 17.37 27.48 25.28
C ALA A 323 17.94 28.48 26.29
N PRO A 324 17.44 28.55 27.53
CA PRO A 324 18.06 29.36 28.57
C PRO A 324 19.41 28.74 28.95
N ARG A 325 20.50 29.49 28.78
CA ARG A 325 21.82 29.14 29.31
C ARG A 325 21.77 29.21 30.84
N PRO A 326 22.15 28.16 31.59
CA PRO A 326 22.33 28.30 33.02
C PRO A 326 23.61 29.09 33.30
N SER A 327 23.48 30.11 34.13
CA SER A 327 24.58 30.89 34.69
C SER A 327 25.38 30.04 35.69
N VAL A 328 26.69 29.96 35.47
CA VAL A 328 27.62 29.34 36.40
C VAL A 328 28.02 30.36 37.45
N THR A 329 27.60 30.16 38.70
CA THR A 329 28.24 30.71 39.90
C THR A 329 27.93 29.80 41.09
N GLY A 330 28.96 29.29 41.78
CA GLY A 330 28.81 28.77 43.15
C GLY A 330 29.50 27.44 43.49
N ALA A 331 30.83 27.48 43.56
CA ALA A 331 31.75 26.78 44.46
C ALA A 331 31.23 25.74 45.52
N VAL A 332 31.97 24.60 45.57
CA VAL A 332 32.45 23.85 46.78
C VAL A 332 31.40 22.91 47.45
N ARG A 333 31.62 21.65 47.86
CA ARG A 333 32.77 20.86 48.39
C ARG A 333 32.44 19.36 48.23
N GLY A 334 33.45 18.50 48.19
CA GLY A 334 33.32 17.05 47.99
C GLY A 334 32.95 16.24 49.23
N THR A 335 32.54 14.98 48.99
CA THR A 335 32.80 13.79 49.82
C THR A 335 32.30 12.54 49.08
N THR A 336 33.16 11.54 48.95
CA THR A 336 32.91 10.19 48.42
C THR A 336 31.97 9.38 49.33
N PRO A 337 31.24 8.38 48.80
CA PRO A 337 31.13 7.13 49.55
C PRO A 337 31.33 5.85 48.73
N GLN A 338 31.82 4.85 49.44
CA GLN A 338 32.12 3.45 49.09
C GLN A 338 30.88 2.57 48.85
N PRO A 339 31.05 1.34 48.29
CA PRO A 339 29.97 0.37 48.14
C PRO A 339 29.78 -0.51 49.40
N VAL A 340 28.52 -0.78 49.73
CA VAL A 340 28.02 -1.83 50.66
C VAL A 340 27.11 -2.73 49.81
N GLY A 341 27.00 -4.05 49.95
CA GLY A 341 27.22 -4.98 51.06
C GLY A 341 26.13 -6.06 50.91
N ALA A 342 26.45 -7.33 51.12
CA ALA A 342 25.70 -8.50 50.65
C ALA A 342 24.75 -9.17 51.69
N LEU A 343 23.97 -10.15 51.19
CA LEU A 343 23.34 -11.34 51.83
C LEU A 343 21.97 -11.17 52.54
N PRO A 344 21.23 -12.28 52.89
CA PRO A 344 21.33 -13.74 52.58
C PRO A 344 20.00 -14.29 51.97
N GLY A 345 19.72 -15.56 51.63
CA GLY A 345 20.23 -16.91 51.97
C GLY A 345 19.13 -17.74 52.66
N ASP A 346 18.62 -18.79 52.00
CA ASP A 346 17.86 -19.97 52.51
C ASP A 346 17.65 -20.89 51.29
N GLY A 347 17.73 -22.23 51.26
CA GLY A 347 17.80 -23.34 52.22
C GLY A 347 17.13 -24.54 51.50
N GLY A 348 17.84 -25.68 51.31
CA GLY A 348 17.44 -26.83 50.45
C GLY A 348 16.29 -27.73 50.99
N PRO A 349 16.17 -29.05 50.64
CA PRO A 349 17.15 -29.93 49.95
C PRO A 349 16.63 -31.03 48.96
N ALA A 350 17.60 -31.66 48.27
CA ALA A 350 17.85 -33.09 47.97
C ALA A 350 16.92 -34.02 47.13
N GLY A 351 17.59 -34.83 46.28
CA GLY A 351 17.17 -36.17 45.78
C GLY A 351 17.29 -36.30 44.25
N ASN A 352 18.40 -36.67 43.61
CA ASN A 352 19.19 -37.92 43.53
C ASN A 352 18.75 -38.93 42.45
N GLY A 353 19.73 -39.45 41.68
CA GLY A 353 19.67 -40.57 40.72
C GLY A 353 19.42 -40.14 39.26
N GLY A 354 20.21 -40.49 38.23
CA GLY A 354 21.28 -41.45 38.00
C GLY A 354 21.30 -41.68 36.46
N GLY A 355 22.41 -41.40 35.75
CA GLY A 355 23.36 -42.42 35.28
C GLY A 355 22.86 -43.13 34.02
N SER A 356 23.36 -42.84 32.82
CA SER A 356 24.41 -43.61 32.09
C SER A 356 24.11 -43.39 30.58
N GLY A 357 25.01 -43.43 29.59
CA GLY A 357 26.41 -43.83 29.46
C GLY A 357 26.63 -44.35 28.02
N GLY A 358 27.81 -44.08 27.42
CA GLY A 358 28.31 -44.64 26.15
C GLY A 358 28.48 -43.59 25.03
N GLN A 359 29.65 -43.00 24.75
CA GLN A 359 30.91 -43.54 24.17
C GLN A 359 30.69 -44.45 22.95
N ALA A 360 31.49 -44.49 21.90
CA ALA A 360 32.55 -43.71 21.26
C ALA A 360 32.99 -44.59 20.06
N ALA A 361 33.39 -44.03 18.91
CA ALA A 361 34.42 -44.67 18.06
C ALA A 361 34.80 -43.81 16.85
N VAL A 362 36.11 -43.62 16.76
CA VAL A 362 36.94 -43.12 15.65
C VAL A 362 37.06 -44.17 14.55
N ARG A 363 37.30 -43.77 13.29
CA ARG A 363 38.16 -44.49 12.33
C ARG A 363 38.66 -43.56 11.22
N ASP A 364 39.99 -43.49 11.12
CA ASP A 364 40.76 -42.99 9.97
C ASP A 364 40.71 -43.96 8.78
N GLY A 365 41.00 -43.43 7.58
CA GLY A 365 41.23 -44.20 6.36
C GLY A 365 41.59 -43.29 5.18
N ASP A 366 42.89 -43.05 5.02
CA ASP A 366 43.56 -42.39 3.89
C ASP A 366 43.58 -43.30 2.63
N LEU A 367 43.75 -42.70 1.44
CA LEU A 367 44.55 -43.16 0.27
C LEU A 367 44.09 -42.54 -1.07
N SER A 368 44.89 -41.57 -1.52
CA SER A 368 45.54 -41.44 -2.85
C SER A 368 44.74 -41.55 -4.17
N GLY A 369 44.95 -40.55 -5.06
CA GLY A 369 44.97 -40.78 -6.52
C GLY A 369 44.52 -39.61 -7.41
N GLY A 370 45.44 -38.70 -7.78
CA GLY A 370 45.32 -37.90 -9.01
C GLY A 370 45.68 -38.74 -10.26
N PRO A 371 45.49 -38.24 -11.51
CA PRO A 371 46.25 -37.07 -11.96
C PRO A 371 45.55 -36.08 -12.92
N ALA A 372 46.12 -34.87 -12.93
CA ALA A 372 46.49 -34.00 -14.05
C ALA A 372 45.54 -33.66 -15.23
N SER A 373 45.21 -32.37 -15.26
CA SER A 373 45.35 -31.40 -16.37
C SER A 373 44.66 -31.62 -17.72
N ALA A 374 43.73 -30.71 -18.02
CA ALA A 374 43.70 -30.05 -19.32
C ALA A 374 43.39 -28.55 -19.09
N ARG A 375 44.39 -27.70 -19.37
CA ARG A 375 44.21 -26.26 -19.56
C ARG A 375 43.70 -26.07 -20.99
N SER A 376 42.60 -25.35 -21.16
CA SER A 376 42.22 -24.75 -22.44
C SER A 376 42.04 -23.25 -22.22
N ASP A 377 42.95 -22.50 -22.84
CA ASP A 377 42.86 -21.06 -23.02
C ASP A 377 41.57 -20.71 -23.78
N ALA A 378 40.78 -19.80 -23.23
CA ALA A 378 39.74 -19.11 -23.96
C ALA A 378 39.79 -17.62 -23.61
N ALA A 379 40.12 -16.86 -24.65
CA ALA A 379 40.28 -15.43 -24.74
C ALA A 379 39.28 -14.59 -23.92
N SER A 380 39.84 -13.61 -23.22
CA SER A 380 39.14 -12.47 -22.66
C SER A 380 38.54 -11.59 -23.77
N ALA A 381 37.22 -11.64 -23.95
CA ALA A 381 36.47 -10.58 -24.60
C ALA A 381 35.85 -9.72 -23.50
N GLY A 382 36.36 -8.50 -23.33
CA GLY A 382 35.80 -7.53 -22.39
C GLY A 382 34.40 -7.11 -22.85
N SER A 383 33.39 -7.39 -22.03
CA SER A 383 32.12 -6.68 -22.09
C SER A 383 32.05 -5.74 -20.90
N VAL A 384 31.99 -4.44 -21.21
CA VAL A 384 31.67 -3.40 -20.24
C VAL A 384 30.19 -3.54 -19.95
N ALA A 385 29.85 -4.23 -18.86
CA ALA A 385 28.49 -4.23 -18.34
C ALA A 385 28.27 -2.90 -17.62
N ASP A 386 27.42 -2.04 -18.18
CA ASP A 386 26.89 -0.87 -17.49
C ASP A 386 26.18 -1.34 -16.22
N ALA A 387 26.80 -1.06 -15.07
CA ALA A 387 26.20 -1.30 -13.78
C ALA A 387 25.01 -0.34 -13.60
N ALA A 388 23.82 -0.91 -13.45
CA ALA A 388 22.64 -0.15 -13.01
C ALA A 388 22.96 0.57 -11.68
N PRO A 389 22.53 1.84 -11.49
CA PRO A 389 22.91 2.60 -10.32
C PRO A 389 22.30 1.97 -9.07
N ALA A 390 23.14 1.62 -8.11
CA ALA A 390 22.73 1.16 -6.80
C ALA A 390 21.84 2.23 -6.12
N ALA A 391 20.66 1.83 -5.67
CA ALA A 391 19.74 2.68 -4.94
C ALA A 391 20.44 3.21 -3.67
N ARG A 392 20.57 4.54 -3.57
CA ARG A 392 21.11 5.20 -2.37
C ARG A 392 20.20 4.93 -1.17
N VAL A 393 20.80 4.54 -0.05
CA VAL A 393 20.17 4.50 1.27
C VAL A 393 19.61 5.90 1.58
N PRO A 394 18.35 6.05 2.04
CA PRO A 394 17.81 7.36 2.35
C PRO A 394 18.54 7.93 3.58
N GLU A 395 19.26 9.03 3.40
CA GLU A 395 19.72 9.88 4.49
C GLU A 395 18.52 10.31 5.35
N ALA A 396 18.75 10.50 6.66
CA ALA A 396 17.74 10.96 7.60
C ALA A 396 17.05 12.22 7.06
N SER A 397 15.79 12.08 6.65
CA SER A 397 15.01 13.14 6.00
C SER A 397 15.00 14.39 6.88
N ALA A 398 15.24 15.56 6.27
CA ALA A 398 15.05 16.85 6.90
C ALA A 398 13.72 16.93 7.69
N PRO A 399 13.66 17.69 8.80
CA PRO A 399 12.43 17.82 9.58
C PRO A 399 11.27 18.23 8.67
N ARG A 400 10.22 17.40 8.66
CA ARG A 400 9.08 17.61 7.77
C ARG A 400 8.36 18.90 8.16
N PRO A 401 7.88 19.69 7.19
CA PRO A 401 7.07 20.86 7.50
C PRO A 401 5.82 20.44 8.29
N PRO A 402 5.31 21.29 9.19
CA PRO A 402 4.11 20.98 9.97
C PRO A 402 2.83 20.90 9.14
N TYR A 403 2.90 21.18 7.83
CA TYR A 403 1.77 21.28 6.90
C TYR A 403 2.12 20.66 5.54
N PRO A 404 1.10 20.24 4.75
CA PRO A 404 1.32 19.62 3.46
C PRO A 404 1.99 20.55 2.47
N GLN A 405 2.96 20.00 1.75
CA GLN A 405 3.65 20.68 0.67
C GLN A 405 2.69 20.87 -0.51
N VAL A 406 1.87 19.86 -0.80
CA VAL A 406 0.91 19.86 -1.90
C VAL A 406 -0.53 19.63 -1.39
N ILE A 407 -1.47 20.45 -1.83
CA ILE A 407 -2.91 20.34 -1.59
C ILE A 407 -3.61 20.17 -2.94
N VAL A 408 -4.35 19.07 -3.07
CA VAL A 408 -5.16 18.77 -4.25
C VAL A 408 -6.64 18.88 -3.89
N GLY A 409 -7.38 19.74 -4.57
CA GLY A 409 -8.83 19.83 -4.44
C GLY A 409 -9.56 19.03 -5.54
N PHE A 410 -10.84 18.75 -5.29
CA PHE A 410 -11.77 18.28 -6.31
C PHE A 410 -12.93 19.26 -6.47
N ALA A 411 -13.41 19.41 -7.70
CA ALA A 411 -14.58 20.20 -8.03
C ALA A 411 -15.46 19.49 -9.04
N ALA A 412 -16.76 19.63 -8.86
CA ALA A 412 -17.78 19.32 -9.85
C ALA A 412 -18.31 20.65 -10.39
N GLU A 413 -18.28 20.82 -11.71
CA GLU A 413 -18.82 22.01 -12.39
C GLU A 413 -19.81 21.58 -13.48
N THR A 414 -20.88 22.35 -13.66
CA THR A 414 -21.92 22.09 -14.68
C THR A 414 -21.77 22.98 -15.90
N HIS A 415 -21.27 24.21 -15.73
CA HIS A 415 -21.06 25.21 -16.78
C HIS A 415 -19.76 25.98 -16.49
N ASP A 416 -19.17 26.60 -17.51
CA ASP A 416 -17.96 27.44 -17.40
C ASP A 416 -16.83 26.79 -16.59
N VAL A 417 -16.63 25.48 -16.81
CA VAL A 417 -15.80 24.57 -16.01
C VAL A 417 -14.40 25.13 -15.72
N LEU A 418 -13.73 25.65 -16.75
CA LEU A 418 -12.38 26.20 -16.62
C LEU A 418 -12.35 27.49 -15.79
N ALA A 419 -13.21 28.46 -16.11
CA ALA A 419 -13.22 29.76 -15.43
C ALA A 419 -13.62 29.61 -13.94
N ASN A 420 -14.66 28.82 -13.66
CA ASN A 420 -15.10 28.53 -12.29
C ASN A 420 -14.05 27.74 -11.52
N GLY A 421 -13.41 26.77 -12.17
CA GLY A 421 -12.33 25.98 -11.59
C GLY A 421 -11.11 26.83 -11.24
N GLN A 422 -10.66 27.73 -12.12
CA GLN A 422 -9.50 28.61 -11.88
C GLN A 422 -9.76 29.56 -10.71
N ALA A 423 -10.94 30.19 -10.67
CA ALA A 423 -11.34 31.03 -9.55
C ALA A 423 -11.40 30.23 -8.23
N LYS A 424 -11.89 28.99 -8.26
CA LYS A 424 -11.94 28.10 -7.10
C LYS A 424 -10.54 27.68 -6.64
N LEU A 425 -9.65 27.32 -7.55
CA LEU A 425 -8.26 26.95 -7.26
C LEU A 425 -7.54 28.05 -6.47
N ALA A 426 -7.57 29.28 -6.99
CA ALA A 426 -6.95 30.44 -6.35
C ALA A 426 -7.57 30.76 -4.98
N ARG A 427 -8.91 30.81 -4.90
CA ARG A 427 -9.64 31.13 -3.66
C ARG A 427 -9.36 30.11 -2.55
N LYS A 428 -9.30 28.82 -2.87
CA LYS A 428 -9.04 27.76 -1.89
C LYS A 428 -7.56 27.66 -1.52
N GLY A 429 -6.66 28.09 -2.41
CA GLY A 429 -5.22 28.00 -2.22
C GLY A 429 -4.68 26.59 -2.34
N CYS A 430 -5.24 25.79 -3.26
CA CYS A 430 -4.72 24.49 -3.63
C CYS A 430 -3.65 24.64 -4.71
N ASP A 431 -2.81 23.62 -4.89
CA ASP A 431 -1.80 23.61 -5.96
C ASP A 431 -2.33 22.93 -7.22
N LEU A 432 -3.28 22.01 -7.03
CA LEU A 432 -4.02 21.31 -8.08
C LEU A 432 -5.52 21.32 -7.76
N LEU A 433 -6.36 21.43 -8.79
CA LEU A 433 -7.80 21.24 -8.68
C LEU A 433 -8.26 20.31 -9.80
N VAL A 434 -8.72 19.12 -9.44
CA VAL A 434 -9.31 18.17 -10.38
C VAL A 434 -10.78 18.55 -10.59
N VAL A 435 -11.10 19.00 -11.80
CA VAL A 435 -12.43 19.47 -12.16
C VAL A 435 -13.11 18.43 -13.05
N ASN A 436 -14.24 17.92 -12.58
CA ASN A 436 -15.10 17.03 -13.34
C ASN A 436 -16.29 17.83 -13.90
N GLN A 437 -16.58 17.68 -15.18
CA GLN A 437 -17.86 18.13 -15.73
C GLN A 437 -18.95 17.15 -15.31
N VAL A 438 -20.01 17.66 -14.67
CA VAL A 438 -21.12 16.85 -14.16
C VAL A 438 -22.37 17.07 -15.01
N GLY A 439 -22.99 15.97 -15.47
CA GLY A 439 -24.21 15.93 -16.28
C GLY A 439 -24.89 14.55 -16.23
N GLU A 440 -26.01 14.35 -16.94
CA GLU A 440 -26.65 13.03 -17.01
C GLU A 440 -25.67 11.97 -17.57
N GLY A 441 -25.43 10.90 -16.80
CA GLY A 441 -24.51 9.82 -17.16
C GLY A 441 -23.02 10.09 -16.93
N LEU A 442 -22.63 11.26 -16.39
CA LEU A 442 -21.24 11.67 -16.22
C LEU A 442 -20.83 11.83 -14.73
N ALA A 443 -19.55 11.57 -14.46
CA ALA A 443 -18.81 11.79 -13.19
C ALA A 443 -19.10 10.86 -11.98
N PHE A 444 -20.35 10.71 -11.53
CA PHE A 444 -20.64 10.02 -10.25
C PHE A 444 -21.05 8.56 -10.43
N GLY A 445 -20.39 7.66 -9.69
CA GLY A 445 -20.77 6.24 -9.60
C GLY A 445 -20.37 5.37 -10.79
N THR A 446 -19.75 5.92 -11.83
CA THR A 446 -19.26 5.19 -13.01
C THR A 446 -17.85 4.62 -12.80
N PRO A 447 -17.42 3.59 -13.56
CA PRO A 447 -16.04 3.06 -13.47
C PRO A 447 -14.98 3.97 -14.11
N GLY A 448 -15.34 4.81 -15.08
CA GLY A 448 -14.44 5.79 -15.71
C GLY A 448 -14.81 7.25 -15.42
N ASN A 449 -13.91 8.18 -15.75
CA ASN A 449 -14.12 9.61 -15.62
C ASN A 449 -13.31 10.38 -16.68
N ALA A 450 -13.83 11.51 -17.14
CA ALA A 450 -13.06 12.53 -17.85
C ALA A 450 -12.91 13.73 -16.91
N ALA A 451 -11.72 14.33 -16.90
CA ALA A 451 -11.42 15.42 -15.97
C ALA A 451 -10.46 16.42 -16.58
N THR A 452 -10.47 17.64 -16.05
CA THR A 452 -9.42 18.62 -16.29
C THR A 452 -8.72 18.90 -14.97
N VAL A 453 -7.41 18.71 -14.92
CA VAL A 453 -6.61 19.06 -13.74
C VAL A 453 -6.08 20.47 -13.93
N LEU A 454 -6.59 21.41 -13.15
CA LEU A 454 -6.09 22.78 -13.11
C LEU A 454 -4.87 22.85 -12.19
N VAL A 455 -3.90 23.68 -12.60
CA VAL A 455 -2.58 23.78 -12.00
C VAL A 455 -2.34 25.23 -11.56
N ALA A 456 -1.92 25.46 -10.31
CA ALA A 456 -1.87 26.81 -9.72
C ALA A 456 -0.90 27.79 -10.39
N ASP A 457 0.01 27.31 -11.23
CA ASP A 457 1.03 28.11 -11.94
C ASP A 457 1.36 27.51 -13.32
N GLY A 458 0.36 26.92 -14.00
CA GLY A 458 0.62 26.24 -15.27
C GLY A 458 -0.64 25.95 -16.07
N GLU A 459 -0.42 25.36 -17.24
CA GLU A 459 -1.51 25.02 -18.15
C GLU A 459 -2.38 23.88 -17.57
N PRO A 460 -3.71 23.92 -17.79
CA PRO A 460 -4.59 22.80 -17.50
C PRO A 460 -4.15 21.52 -18.20
N VAL A 461 -4.30 20.39 -17.52
CA VAL A 461 -4.06 19.06 -18.09
C VAL A 461 -5.41 18.38 -18.33
N GLU A 462 -5.72 18.09 -19.59
CA GLU A 462 -6.89 17.29 -19.94
C GLU A 462 -6.64 15.80 -19.74
N VAL A 463 -7.60 15.15 -19.09
CA VAL A 463 -7.63 13.70 -18.92
C VAL A 463 -8.84 13.18 -19.69
N PRO A 464 -8.62 12.53 -20.85
CA PRO A 464 -9.68 11.87 -21.59
C PRO A 464 -10.44 10.87 -20.72
N TYR A 465 -11.63 10.45 -21.18
CA TYR A 465 -12.39 9.43 -20.46
C TYR A 465 -11.56 8.16 -20.28
N ALA A 466 -11.23 7.85 -19.02
CA ALA A 466 -10.37 6.75 -18.66
C ALA A 466 -10.87 6.10 -17.35
N PRO A 467 -10.46 4.85 -17.05
CA PRO A 467 -10.60 4.27 -15.72
C PRO A 467 -10.14 5.24 -14.61
N LYS A 468 -10.80 5.19 -13.45
CA LYS A 468 -10.50 6.09 -12.32
C LYS A 468 -9.05 5.97 -11.82
N GLU A 469 -8.45 4.79 -11.97
CA GLU A 469 -7.06 4.50 -11.69
C GLU A 469 -6.10 5.26 -12.62
N ASP A 470 -6.42 5.38 -13.91
CA ASP A 470 -5.61 6.16 -14.87
C ASP A 470 -5.72 7.66 -14.57
N VAL A 471 -6.91 8.14 -14.19
CA VAL A 471 -7.09 9.53 -13.71
C VAL A 471 -6.25 9.75 -12.44
N ALA A 472 -6.24 8.78 -11.51
CA ALA A 472 -5.41 8.86 -10.32
C ALA A 472 -3.91 8.89 -10.65
N ASP A 473 -3.46 8.12 -11.65
CA ASP A 473 -2.07 8.16 -12.12
C ASP A 473 -1.68 9.55 -12.64
N VAL A 474 -2.52 10.21 -13.45
CA VAL A 474 -2.25 11.57 -13.92
C VAL A 474 -2.15 12.56 -12.77
N VAL A 475 -3.07 12.48 -11.79
CA VAL A 475 -3.02 13.35 -10.60
C VAL A 475 -1.73 13.12 -9.82
N TRP A 476 -1.32 11.87 -9.61
CA TRP A 476 -0.09 11.57 -8.89
C TRP A 476 1.17 11.93 -9.65
N ASP A 477 1.20 11.85 -10.98
CA ASP A 477 2.32 12.34 -11.80
C ASP A 477 2.51 13.86 -11.58
N LEU A 478 1.43 14.63 -11.55
CA LEU A 478 1.46 16.07 -11.28
C LEU A 478 1.84 16.42 -9.83
N VAL A 479 1.48 15.58 -8.87
CA VAL A 479 1.88 15.73 -7.47
C VAL A 479 3.36 15.39 -7.30
N ALA A 480 3.82 14.26 -7.85
CA ALA A 480 5.21 13.81 -7.72
C ALA A 480 6.18 14.85 -8.30
N ALA A 481 5.85 15.44 -9.45
CA ALA A 481 6.63 16.52 -10.05
C ALA A 481 6.76 17.77 -9.15
N ARG A 482 5.84 17.99 -8.20
CA ARG A 482 5.87 19.11 -7.23
C ARG A 482 6.59 18.80 -5.93
N LEU A 483 6.83 17.51 -5.66
CA LEU A 483 7.56 17.05 -4.49
C LEU A 483 9.06 16.81 -4.77
N ALA A 484 9.43 16.85 -6.06
CA ALA A 484 10.76 16.56 -6.59
C ALA A 484 11.78 17.68 -6.33
#